data_AF-A0A371PGW7-F1
#
_entry.id   AF-A0A371PGW7-F1
#
_cell.length_a   1.000
_cell.length_b   1.000
_cell.length_c   1.000
_cell.angle_alpha   90.00
_cell.angle_beta   90.00
_cell.angle_gamma   90.00
#
_symmetry.space_group_name_H-M   'P 1'
#
loop_
_entity.id
_entity.type
_entity.pdbx_description
1 polymer ?
#
loop_
_entity_poly.entity_id
_entity_poly.type
_entity_poly.pdbx_seq_one_letter_code
_entity_poly.pdbx_strand_id
1 'polypeptide(L)'
;MDFTSYDTETWTTFFKDNWLVLVIALVVLFLVIRIVKTVVKWAIVAALVIGLVLYSGYSLDDVKGLGSKVMDNVKQEALNVMVGDGKDANYSLNKDGSYTVKTNNVELKGEVGASEVKVSIHGAPYITFQIDGVIQTFIDQAKQNG
;
A
#
# COMPACT_ATOMS: atom_id res chain seq x y z
N MET A 1 10.33 -62.19 30.49
CA MET A 1 11.00 -60.98 29.95
C MET A 1 10.10 -59.83 30.31
N ASP A 2 10.44 -59.08 31.36
CA ASP A 2 9.69 -57.90 31.78
C ASP A 2 10.14 -56.70 30.96
N PHE A 3 9.29 -56.26 30.03
CA PHE A 3 9.54 -55.10 29.16
C PHE A 3 9.21 -53.76 29.85
N THR A 4 8.61 -53.78 31.04
CA THR A 4 8.10 -52.60 31.75
C THR A 4 9.15 -51.87 32.60
N SER A 5 10.21 -52.55 33.06
CA SER A 5 11.25 -51.94 33.89
C SER A 5 12.37 -51.27 33.07
N TYR A 6 12.66 -51.79 31.88
CA TYR A 6 13.66 -51.20 30.98
C TYR A 6 13.21 -49.88 30.36
N ASP A 7 11.90 -49.68 30.20
CA ASP A 7 11.38 -48.47 29.59
C ASP A 7 11.58 -47.26 30.52
N THR A 8 11.07 -47.28 31.75
CA THR A 8 10.95 -46.05 32.54
C THR A 8 12.28 -45.41 32.92
N GLU A 9 13.29 -46.19 33.33
CA GLU A 9 14.63 -45.69 33.66
C GLU A 9 15.42 -45.24 32.43
N THR A 10 15.28 -45.94 31.30
CA THR A 10 15.95 -45.57 30.03
C THR A 10 15.36 -44.28 29.47
N TRP A 11 14.03 -44.14 29.48
CA TRP A 11 13.35 -42.91 29.07
C TRP A 11 13.75 -41.74 29.97
N THR A 12 13.73 -41.91 31.30
CA THR A 12 14.12 -40.81 32.21
C THR A 12 15.57 -40.38 32.06
N THR A 13 16.48 -41.32 31.82
CA THR A 13 17.91 -41.01 31.57
C THR A 13 18.08 -40.25 30.25
N PHE A 14 17.40 -40.70 29.18
CA PHE A 14 17.43 -40.01 27.89
C PHE A 14 16.91 -38.57 27.97
N PHE A 15 15.79 -38.34 28.68
CA PHE A 15 15.25 -37.00 28.90
C PHE A 15 16.21 -36.12 29.71
N LYS A 16 16.88 -36.66 30.74
CA LYS A 16 17.88 -35.91 31.52
C LYS A 16 19.10 -35.54 30.69
N ASP A 17 19.61 -36.46 29.89
CA ASP A 17 20.85 -36.25 29.13
C ASP A 17 20.64 -35.38 27.88
N ASN A 18 19.45 -35.43 27.28
CA ASN A 18 19.15 -34.77 26.01
C ASN A 18 18.08 -33.67 26.10
N TRP A 19 17.78 -33.16 27.30
CA TRP A 19 16.73 -32.17 27.52
C TRP A 19 16.87 -30.93 26.62
N LEU A 20 18.10 -30.45 26.37
CA LEU A 20 18.37 -29.33 25.48
C LEU A 20 18.01 -29.63 24.02
N VAL A 21 18.32 -30.83 23.53
CA VAL A 21 18.00 -31.26 22.16
C VAL A 21 16.48 -31.30 21.96
N LEU A 22 15.75 -31.77 22.97
CA LEU A 22 14.29 -31.81 22.96
C LEU A 22 13.67 -30.41 22.97
N VAL A 23 14.21 -29.47 23.75
CA VAL A 23 13.76 -28.07 23.73
C VAL A 23 13.97 -27.45 22.35
N ILE A 24 15.14 -27.67 21.73
CA ILE A 24 15.42 -27.16 20.37
C ILE A 24 14.46 -27.78 19.35
N ALA A 25 14.21 -29.08 19.42
CA ALA A 25 13.26 -29.76 18.54
C ALA A 25 11.83 -29.19 18.67
N LEU A 26 11.39 -28.87 19.89
CA LEU A 26 10.09 -28.22 20.13
C LEU A 26 10.03 -26.80 19.54
N VAL A 27 11.11 -26.02 19.65
CA VAL A 27 11.19 -24.69 19.04
C VAL A 27 11.08 -24.77 17.52
N VAL A 28 11.81 -25.70 16.89
CA VAL A 28 11.74 -25.94 15.44
C VAL A 28 10.33 -26.37 15.03
N LEU A 29 9.71 -27.29 15.76
CA LEU A 29 8.33 -27.72 15.52
C LEU A 29 7.35 -26.54 15.60
N PHE A 30 7.50 -25.66 16.59
CA PHE A 30 6.65 -24.48 16.72
C PHE A 30 6.82 -23.52 15.53
N LEU A 31 8.06 -23.36 15.04
CA LEU A 31 8.37 -22.54 13.88
C LEU A 31 7.70 -23.11 12.61
N VAL A 32 7.77 -24.42 12.41
CA VAL A 32 7.09 -25.12 11.31
C VAL A 32 5.58 -24.94 11.41
N ILE A 33 4.97 -25.12 12.58
CA ILE A 33 3.52 -24.93 12.77
C ILE A 33 3.10 -23.50 12.42
N ARG A 34 3.90 -22.50 12.79
CA ARG A 34 3.64 -21.10 12.43
C ARG A 34 3.68 -20.89 10.92
N ILE A 35 4.66 -21.46 10.23
CA ILE A 35 4.77 -21.39 8.77
C ILE A 35 3.59 -22.10 8.12
N VAL A 36 3.27 -23.33 8.52
CA VAL A 36 2.14 -24.10 7.96
C VAL A 36 0.83 -23.34 8.13
N LYS A 37 0.54 -22.81 9.32
CA LYS A 37 -0.67 -21.99 9.54
C LYS A 37 -0.71 -20.76 8.63
N THR A 38 0.44 -20.14 8.38
CA THR A 38 0.56 -19.01 7.47
C THR A 38 0.29 -19.45 6.04
N VAL A 39 0.99 -20.48 5.57
CA VAL A 39 0.87 -21.00 4.20
C VAL A 39 -0.54 -21.50 3.91
N VAL A 40 -1.20 -22.20 4.84
CA VAL A 40 -2.58 -22.69 4.66
C VAL A 40 -3.57 -21.53 4.50
N LYS A 41 -3.43 -20.47 5.31
CA LYS A 41 -4.27 -19.26 5.15
C LYS A 41 -4.08 -18.63 3.77
N TRP A 42 -2.82 -18.46 3.36
CA TRP A 42 -2.50 -17.89 2.06
C TRP A 42 -2.88 -18.81 0.89
N ALA A 43 -2.85 -20.14 1.07
CA ALA A 43 -3.27 -21.11 0.06
C ALA A 43 -4.77 -21.01 -0.24
N ILE A 44 -5.61 -20.79 0.77
CA ILE A 44 -7.05 -20.55 0.57
C ILE A 44 -7.26 -19.23 -0.18
N VAL A 45 -6.54 -18.16 0.19
CA VAL A 45 -6.59 -16.88 -0.52
C VAL A 45 -6.15 -17.05 -1.97
N ALA A 46 -5.05 -17.75 -2.23
CA ALA A 46 -4.58 -18.03 -3.58
C ALA A 46 -5.57 -18.87 -4.38
N ALA A 47 -6.18 -19.89 -3.78
CA ALA A 47 -7.22 -20.70 -4.40
C ALA A 47 -8.46 -19.86 -4.75
N LEU A 48 -8.87 -18.93 -3.88
CA LEU A 48 -9.95 -17.98 -4.16
C LEU A 48 -9.58 -17.03 -5.30
N VAL A 49 -8.35 -16.48 -5.31
CA VAL A 49 -7.88 -15.61 -6.40
C VAL A 49 -7.87 -16.37 -7.72
N ILE A 50 -7.33 -17.59 -7.76
CA ILE A 50 -7.34 -18.44 -8.96
C ILE A 50 -8.77 -18.75 -9.38
N GLY A 51 -9.64 -19.09 -8.44
CA GLY A 51 -11.06 -19.34 -8.69
C GLY A 51 -11.76 -18.12 -9.28
N LEU A 52 -11.53 -16.92 -8.76
CA LEU A 52 -12.06 -15.68 -9.29
C LEU A 52 -11.50 -15.36 -10.68
N VAL A 53 -10.20 -15.52 -10.91
CA VAL A 53 -9.58 -15.28 -12.22
C VAL A 53 -10.16 -16.21 -13.28
N LEU A 54 -10.32 -17.51 -12.98
CA LEU A 54 -10.87 -18.48 -13.91
C LEU A 54 -12.39 -18.35 -14.09
N TYR A 55 -13.13 -18.02 -13.02
CA TYR A 55 -14.59 -17.93 -13.06
C TYR A 55 -15.09 -16.61 -13.64
N SER A 56 -14.41 -15.50 -13.37
CA SER A 56 -14.91 -14.16 -13.68
C SER A 56 -14.86 -13.82 -15.17
N GLY A 57 -14.04 -14.53 -15.97
CA GLY A 57 -13.83 -14.22 -17.39
C GLY A 57 -13.18 -12.85 -17.63
N TYR A 58 -12.87 -12.09 -16.58
CA TYR A 58 -12.20 -10.80 -16.66
C TYR A 58 -10.70 -11.00 -16.86
N SER A 59 -10.19 -10.36 -17.91
CA SER A 59 -8.77 -10.31 -18.21
C SER A 59 -8.06 -9.37 -17.22
N LEU A 60 -6.74 -9.52 -17.08
CA LEU A 60 -5.92 -8.56 -16.32
C LEU A 60 -6.10 -7.12 -16.82
N ASP A 61 -6.50 -6.95 -18.09
CA ASP A 61 -6.79 -5.65 -18.71
C ASP A 61 -8.07 -5.00 -18.15
N ASP A 62 -9.08 -5.77 -17.74
CA ASP A 62 -10.30 -5.23 -17.13
C ASP A 62 -10.03 -4.69 -15.72
N VAL A 63 -9.19 -5.39 -14.94
CA VAL A 63 -8.75 -4.92 -13.61
C VAL A 63 -7.91 -3.65 -13.74
N LYS A 64 -7.04 -3.59 -14.76
CA LYS A 64 -6.28 -2.38 -15.09
C LYS A 64 -7.20 -1.24 -15.54
N GLY A 65 -8.23 -1.54 -16.32
CA GLY A 65 -9.25 -0.58 -16.76
C GLY A 65 -10.09 -0.02 -15.60
N LEU A 66 -10.38 -0.83 -14.57
CA LEU A 66 -11.04 -0.36 -13.35
C LEU A 66 -10.14 0.58 -12.54
N GLY A 67 -8.86 0.25 -12.38
CA GLY A 67 -7.88 1.11 -11.74
C GLY A 67 -7.73 2.47 -12.45
N SER A 68 -7.63 2.44 -13.78
CA SER A 68 -7.59 3.66 -14.60
C SER A 68 -8.87 4.48 -14.45
N LYS A 69 -10.07 3.86 -14.48
CA LYS A 69 -11.34 4.58 -14.32
C LYS A 69 -11.47 5.26 -12.96
N VAL A 70 -11.04 4.61 -11.88
CA VAL A 70 -11.07 5.22 -10.54
C VAL A 70 -10.10 6.40 -10.48
N MET A 71 -8.90 6.24 -11.04
CA MET A 71 -7.92 7.33 -11.11
C MET A 71 -8.41 8.50 -11.98
N ASP A 72 -9.07 8.20 -13.10
CA ASP A 72 -9.64 9.21 -14.00
C ASP A 72 -10.77 9.99 -13.32
N ASN A 73 -11.63 9.33 -12.55
CA ASN A 73 -12.69 10.01 -11.77
C ASN A 73 -12.10 10.93 -10.70
N VAL A 74 -11.09 10.46 -9.97
CA VAL A 74 -10.39 11.27 -8.96
C VAL A 74 -9.68 12.45 -9.61
N LYS A 75 -9.05 12.24 -10.77
CA LYS A 75 -8.43 13.31 -11.56
C LYS A 75 -9.47 14.33 -12.02
N GLN A 76 -10.60 13.91 -12.57
CA GLN A 76 -11.67 14.81 -13.00
C GLN A 76 -12.22 15.66 -11.86
N GLU A 77 -12.44 15.06 -10.69
CA GLU A 77 -12.86 15.80 -9.50
C GLU A 77 -11.81 16.83 -9.10
N ALA A 78 -10.53 16.45 -9.08
CA ALA A 78 -9.42 17.36 -8.82
C ALA A 78 -9.41 18.57 -9.75
N LEU A 79 -9.55 18.32 -11.05
CA LEU A 79 -9.57 19.37 -12.07
C LEU A 79 -10.79 20.28 -11.92
N ASN A 80 -11.97 19.72 -11.64
CA ASN A 80 -13.19 20.51 -11.45
C ASN A 80 -13.06 21.46 -10.25
N VAL A 81 -12.53 20.99 -9.13
CA VAL A 81 -12.31 21.82 -7.95
C VAL A 81 -11.25 22.89 -8.23
N MET A 82 -10.15 22.55 -8.91
CA MET A 82 -9.13 23.55 -9.30
C MET A 82 -9.69 24.65 -10.21
N VAL A 83 -10.55 24.30 -11.17
CA VAL A 83 -11.21 25.27 -12.05
C VAL A 83 -12.18 26.16 -11.27
N GLY A 84 -12.93 25.58 -10.32
CA GLY A 84 -13.85 26.32 -9.46
C GLY A 84 -13.14 27.29 -8.51
N ASP A 85 -12.04 26.85 -7.91
CA ASP A 85 -11.31 27.59 -6.89
C ASP A 85 -10.15 28.46 -7.44
N GLY A 86 -9.85 28.38 -8.74
CA GLY A 86 -8.65 29.01 -9.34
C GLY A 86 -8.53 30.52 -9.11
N LYS A 87 -9.64 31.22 -8.91
CA LYS A 87 -9.67 32.65 -8.61
C LYS A 87 -9.17 32.98 -7.20
N ASP A 88 -9.32 32.07 -6.26
CA ASP A 88 -8.90 32.22 -4.86
C ASP A 88 -7.55 31.54 -4.60
N ALA A 89 -6.88 31.07 -5.66
CA ALA A 89 -5.61 30.40 -5.57
C ALA A 89 -4.49 31.38 -5.24
N ASN A 90 -3.72 31.05 -4.20
CA ASN A 90 -2.56 31.82 -3.77
C ASN A 90 -1.28 31.01 -4.00
N TYR A 91 -0.30 31.63 -4.67
CA TYR A 91 1.00 31.05 -4.96
C TYR A 91 2.04 31.46 -3.92
N SER A 92 2.78 30.50 -3.38
CA SER A 92 3.89 30.74 -2.47
C SER A 92 5.12 29.97 -2.91
N LEU A 93 6.23 30.66 -3.13
CA LEU A 93 7.54 30.05 -3.37
C LEU A 93 8.23 29.74 -2.03
N ASN A 94 8.64 28.49 -1.86
CA ASN A 94 9.34 28.03 -0.68
C ASN A 94 10.86 28.25 -0.84
N LYS A 95 11.59 28.34 0.28
CA LYS A 95 13.03 28.61 0.30
C LYS A 95 13.89 27.51 -0.33
N ASP A 96 13.33 26.31 -0.45
CA ASP A 96 13.96 25.11 -1.03
C ASP A 96 13.82 25.02 -2.55
N GLY A 97 13.15 25.98 -3.20
CA GLY A 97 12.89 25.96 -4.64
C GLY A 97 11.61 25.20 -5.03
N SER A 98 10.87 24.67 -4.05
CA SER A 98 9.50 24.18 -4.27
C SER A 98 8.50 25.33 -4.22
N TYR A 99 7.30 25.11 -4.75
CA TYR A 99 6.20 26.06 -4.66
C TYR A 99 4.93 25.37 -4.18
N THR A 100 4.08 26.15 -3.53
CA THR A 100 2.77 25.73 -3.05
C THR A 100 1.71 26.62 -3.67
N VAL A 101 0.70 26.03 -4.29
CA VAL A 101 -0.53 26.71 -4.70
C VAL A 101 -1.64 26.25 -3.79
N LYS A 102 -2.31 27.17 -3.10
CA LYS A 102 -3.34 26.83 -2.11
C LYS A 102 -4.62 27.62 -2.34
N THR A 103 -5.75 26.93 -2.28
CA THR A 103 -7.11 27.48 -2.21
C THR A 103 -7.80 27.00 -0.93
N ASN A 104 -9.10 27.25 -0.80
CA ASN A 104 -9.90 26.72 0.29
C ASN A 104 -10.02 25.19 0.23
N ASN A 105 -10.13 24.62 -0.96
CA ASN A 105 -10.37 23.18 -1.14
C ASN A 105 -9.18 22.40 -1.72
N VAL A 106 -8.18 23.08 -2.28
CA VAL A 106 -7.05 22.43 -2.97
C VAL A 106 -5.72 22.94 -2.41
N GLU A 107 -4.80 22.00 -2.18
CA GLU A 107 -3.39 22.30 -1.93
C GLU A 107 -2.53 21.53 -2.93
N LEU A 108 -1.79 22.27 -3.74
CA LEU A 108 -0.85 21.75 -4.72
C LEU A 108 0.57 22.10 -4.30
N LYS A 109 1.48 21.13 -4.38
CA LYS A 109 2.92 21.27 -4.13
C LYS A 109 3.70 20.80 -5.34
N GLY A 110 4.58 21.65 -5.86
CA GLY A 110 5.41 21.33 -7.01
C GLY A 110 6.84 21.82 -6.85
N GLU A 111 7.72 21.34 -7.71
CA GLU A 111 9.10 21.85 -7.82
C GLU A 111 9.23 22.63 -9.13
N VAL A 112 10.00 23.72 -9.11
CA VAL A 112 10.20 24.54 -10.31
C VAL A 112 10.94 23.71 -11.37
N GLY A 113 10.31 23.54 -12.54
CA GLY A 113 10.86 22.76 -13.65
C GLY A 113 10.52 21.26 -13.62
N ALA A 114 9.82 20.77 -12.59
CA ALA A 114 9.31 19.40 -12.58
C ALA A 114 8.09 19.24 -13.50
N SER A 115 7.90 18.04 -14.05
CA SER A 115 6.72 17.67 -14.84
C SER A 115 5.55 17.19 -13.98
N GLU A 116 5.74 17.05 -12.67
CA GLU A 116 4.76 16.47 -11.75
C GLU A 116 4.52 17.36 -10.55
N VAL A 117 3.30 17.29 -10.02
CA VAL A 117 2.86 18.00 -8.82
C VAL A 117 2.09 17.08 -7.90
N LYS A 118 2.13 17.38 -6.60
CA LYS A 118 1.37 16.69 -5.56
C LYS A 118 0.14 17.52 -5.22
N VAL A 119 -1.04 16.91 -5.29
CA VAL A 119 -2.32 17.60 -5.08
C VAL A 119 -3.07 16.93 -3.95
N SER A 120 -3.59 17.73 -3.02
CA SER A 120 -4.49 17.35 -1.96
C SER A 120 -5.80 18.13 -2.12
N ILE A 121 -6.94 17.44 -1.99
CA ILE A 121 -8.28 18.03 -2.09
C ILE A 121 -8.96 17.79 -0.74
N HIS A 122 -9.52 18.85 -0.12
CA HIS A 122 -10.18 18.79 1.19
C HIS A 122 -9.34 18.10 2.28
N GLY A 123 -8.00 18.23 2.22
CA GLY A 123 -7.09 17.59 3.18
C GLY A 123 -6.89 16.09 2.98
N ALA A 124 -7.33 15.52 1.85
CA ALA A 124 -7.03 14.15 1.46
C ALA A 124 -5.51 13.93 1.27
N PRO A 125 -5.02 12.68 1.33
CA PRO A 125 -3.63 12.36 1.04
C PRO A 125 -3.19 12.91 -0.32
N TYR A 126 -1.94 13.37 -0.43
CA TYR A 126 -1.43 13.89 -1.68
C TYR A 126 -1.38 12.81 -2.77
N ILE A 127 -1.91 13.15 -3.93
CA ILE A 127 -1.86 12.34 -5.15
C ILE A 127 -0.95 13.06 -6.14
N THR A 128 -0.04 12.31 -6.77
CA THR A 128 0.84 12.86 -7.81
C THR A 128 0.12 12.91 -9.15
N PHE A 129 0.13 14.07 -9.79
CA PHE A 129 -0.37 14.28 -11.14
C PHE A 129 0.74 14.83 -12.04
N GLN A 130 0.74 14.39 -13.30
CA GLN A 130 1.52 15.08 -14.34
C GLN A 130 0.91 16.46 -14.58
N ILE A 131 1.75 17.47 -14.75
CA ILE A 131 1.34 18.81 -15.14
C ILE A 131 0.77 18.73 -16.56
N ASP A 132 -0.55 18.88 -16.65
CA ASP A 132 -1.28 19.05 -17.89
C ASP A 132 -1.75 20.50 -18.04
N GLY A 133 -2.44 20.80 -19.15
CA GLY A 133 -2.88 22.17 -19.45
C GLY A 133 -3.78 22.79 -18.38
N VAL A 134 -4.57 22.00 -17.67
CA VAL A 134 -5.48 22.52 -16.62
C VAL A 134 -4.71 22.85 -15.36
N ILE A 135 -3.82 21.95 -14.91
CA ILE A 135 -2.95 22.18 -13.77
C ILE A 135 -2.02 23.36 -14.02
N GLN A 136 -1.48 23.47 -15.23
CA GLN A 136 -0.65 24.61 -15.64
C GLN A 136 -1.44 25.91 -15.56
N THR A 137 -2.67 25.94 -16.08
CA THR A 137 -3.55 27.11 -16.01
C THR A 137 -3.85 27.50 -14.57
N PHE A 138 -4.10 26.52 -13.69
CA PHE A 138 -4.33 26.76 -12.27
C PHE A 138 -3.11 27.38 -11.57
N ILE A 139 -1.91 26.87 -11.85
CA ILE A 139 -0.65 27.44 -11.33
C ILE A 139 -0.45 28.87 -11.84
N ASP A 140 -0.71 29.11 -13.12
CA ASP A 140 -0.50 30.43 -13.73
C ASP A 140 -1.53 31.46 -13.24
N GLN A 141 -2.78 31.05 -12.98
CA GLN A 141 -3.77 31.89 -12.30
C GLN A 141 -3.34 32.24 -10.88
N ALA A 142 -2.85 31.26 -10.12
CA ALA A 142 -2.36 31.51 -8.76
C ALA A 142 -1.18 32.49 -8.73
N LYS A 143 -0.29 32.45 -9.73
CA LYS A 143 0.81 33.41 -9.89
C LYS A 143 0.37 34.81 -10.32
N GLN A 144 -0.83 34.97 -10.89
CA GLN A 144 -1.39 36.28 -11.22
C GLN A 144 -2.04 36.94 -10.00
N ASN A 145 -2.46 36.14 -9.02
CA ASN A 145 -3.14 36.59 -7.81
C ASN A 145 -2.19 36.93 -6.64
N GLY A 146 -0.92 36.55 -6.72
CA GLY A 146 0.12 36.80 -5.70
C GLY A 146 1.38 37.40 -6.30
#